data_AF-A0A1Y1Q401-F1
#
_entry.id   AF-A0A1Y1Q401-F1
#
_cell.length_a   1.000
_cell.length_b   1.000
_cell.length_c   1.000
_cell.angle_alpha   90.00
_cell.angle_beta   90.00
_cell.angle_gamma   90.00
#
_symmetry.space_group_name_H-M   'P 1'
#
loop_
_entity.id
_entity.type
_entity.pdbx_description
1 polymer ?
#
loop_
_entity_poly.entity_id
_entity_poly.type
_entity_poly.pdbx_seq_one_letter_code
_entity_poly.pdbx_strand_id
1 'polypeptide(L)'
;MIDGGFNGGRQSSCVGSTEPQVGIIDPVVIALFGFVGDPLKYQVVTNPVWRQLLFRLLVMPQVIAPLAVAVGISVVLIIITYQLRQTMMEAQLESPGGEDERCKENCATKYPTYWKGGVLTSQYPSYRYASEFAVKNELEAITGCIGAKKKNEVSAIKGPCSVGKPSTASGTHIVYMCQGNYLGSVGCCPCCQDTLKGPSIKKRFSIIRLGGKMCR
;
A
#
# COMPACT_ATOMS: atom_id res chain seq x y z
N MET A 1 -47.80 -37.66 24.41
CA MET A 1 -48.92 -36.91 23.81
C MET A 1 -48.44 -35.46 23.73
N ILE A 2 -48.08 -34.87 22.60
CA ILE A 2 -48.46 -35.06 21.19
C ILE A 2 -47.21 -34.87 20.31
N ASP A 3 -47.17 -35.68 19.26
CA ASP A 3 -46.22 -35.71 18.13
C ASP A 3 -46.23 -34.46 17.25
N GLY A 4 -45.15 -34.26 16.49
CA GLY A 4 -45.09 -33.29 15.40
C GLY A 4 -43.77 -33.29 14.66
N GLY A 5 -43.54 -34.32 13.84
CA GLY A 5 -42.37 -34.45 12.98
C GLY A 5 -42.38 -33.51 11.77
N PHE A 6 -41.18 -33.23 11.25
CA PHE A 6 -41.00 -32.84 9.85
C PHE A 6 -39.72 -33.47 9.29
N ASN A 7 -39.92 -34.39 8.35
CA ASN A 7 -38.94 -34.98 7.46
C ASN A 7 -38.64 -34.01 6.32
N GLY A 8 -37.40 -33.99 5.82
CA GLY A 8 -37.05 -33.24 4.61
C GLY A 8 -35.57 -33.33 4.26
N GLY A 9 -35.18 -34.44 3.64
CA GLY A 9 -33.80 -34.75 3.33
C GLY A 9 -33.14 -33.85 2.28
N ARG A 10 -31.80 -33.83 2.33
CA ARG A 10 -30.92 -33.56 1.19
C ARG A 10 -29.66 -34.41 1.35
N GLN A 11 -29.61 -35.50 0.60
CA GLN A 11 -28.37 -36.19 0.27
C GLN A 11 -27.62 -35.31 -0.75
N SER A 12 -26.46 -34.78 -0.38
CA SER A 12 -25.54 -34.15 -1.33
C SER A 12 -24.54 -35.19 -1.80
N SER A 13 -24.68 -35.60 -3.05
CA SER A 13 -23.74 -36.46 -3.77
C SER A 13 -22.36 -35.78 -3.85
N CYS A 14 -21.32 -36.45 -3.33
CA CYS A 14 -19.94 -36.08 -3.59
C CYS A 14 -19.60 -36.50 -5.03
N VAL A 15 -19.60 -35.51 -5.93
CA VAL A 15 -19.07 -35.67 -7.29
C VAL A 15 -17.56 -35.80 -7.19
N GLY A 16 -17.03 -36.91 -7.71
CA GLY A 16 -15.59 -37.15 -7.82
C GLY A 16 -14.91 -36.06 -8.63
N SER A 17 -13.96 -35.37 -7.99
CA SER A 17 -13.01 -34.49 -8.67
C SER A 17 -11.89 -35.37 -9.20
N THR A 18 -11.85 -35.56 -10.52
CA THR A 18 -10.65 -36.05 -11.20
C THR A 18 -9.60 -34.94 -11.15
N GLU A 19 -8.58 -35.13 -10.31
CA GLU A 19 -7.37 -34.32 -10.33
C GLU A 19 -6.77 -34.31 -11.74
N PRO A 20 -6.49 -33.13 -12.34
CA PRO A 20 -5.62 -33.08 -13.50
C PRO A 20 -4.20 -33.42 -13.03
N GLN A 21 -3.64 -34.51 -13.57
CA GLN A 21 -2.22 -34.79 -13.42
C GLN A 21 -1.41 -33.61 -14.00
N VAL A 22 -0.85 -32.81 -13.11
CA VAL A 22 0.12 -31.78 -13.47
C VAL A 22 1.39 -32.50 -13.87
N GLY A 23 1.58 -32.65 -15.19
CA GLY A 23 2.85 -33.08 -15.75
C GLY A 23 3.96 -32.17 -15.21
N ILE A 24 5.01 -32.79 -14.65
CA ILE A 24 6.18 -32.10 -14.11
C ILE A 24 6.81 -31.30 -15.26
N ILE A 25 6.57 -29.99 -15.28
CA ILE A 25 7.24 -29.07 -16.21
C ILE A 25 8.61 -28.76 -15.64
N ASP A 26 9.62 -29.12 -16.42
CA ASP A 26 11.04 -28.90 -16.14
C ASP A 26 11.31 -27.43 -15.75
N PRO A 27 11.85 -27.15 -14.54
CA PRO A 27 11.99 -25.77 -14.02
C PRO A 27 12.90 -24.88 -14.88
N VAL A 28 13.71 -25.47 -15.76
CA VAL A 28 14.58 -24.75 -16.70
C VAL A 28 13.78 -24.00 -17.78
N VAL A 29 12.60 -24.48 -18.16
CA VAL A 29 11.77 -23.82 -19.20
C VAL A 29 11.08 -22.56 -18.67
N ILE A 30 10.75 -22.52 -17.38
CA ILE A 30 10.06 -21.37 -16.76
C ILE A 30 11.03 -20.17 -16.63
N ALA A 31 12.31 -20.41 -16.38
CA ALA A 31 13.30 -19.35 -16.21
C ALA A 31 13.58 -18.55 -17.49
N LEU A 32 13.43 -19.15 -18.68
CA LEU A 32 13.70 -18.48 -19.97
C LEU A 32 12.49 -17.70 -20.52
N PHE A 33 11.27 -18.04 -20.12
CA PHE A 33 10.04 -17.43 -20.66
C PHE A 33 9.19 -16.69 -19.61
N GLY A 34 9.57 -16.73 -18.34
CA GLY A 34 8.76 -16.27 -17.20
C GLY A 34 8.58 -14.77 -17.02
N PHE A 35 8.94 -13.90 -17.98
CA PHE A 35 8.88 -12.44 -17.79
C PHE A 35 7.98 -11.66 -18.76
N VAL A 36 7.23 -12.31 -19.65
CA VAL A 36 6.31 -11.59 -20.55
C VAL A 36 4.95 -12.27 -20.58
N GLY A 37 3.96 -11.63 -19.95
CA GLY A 37 2.56 -12.09 -19.84
C GLY A 37 1.78 -11.96 -21.15
N ASP A 38 2.27 -12.58 -22.23
CA ASP A 38 1.59 -12.63 -23.52
C ASP A 38 1.03 -14.04 -23.79
N PRO A 39 -0.31 -14.21 -23.89
CA PRO A 39 -0.95 -15.52 -24.04
C PRO A 39 -0.67 -16.19 -25.39
N LEU A 40 -0.16 -15.46 -26.40
CA LEU A 40 0.21 -16.01 -27.71
C LEU A 40 1.47 -16.91 -27.68
N LYS A 41 2.35 -16.78 -26.68
CA LYS A 41 3.58 -17.59 -26.59
C LYS A 41 3.35 -19.01 -26.10
N TYR A 42 2.22 -19.29 -25.44
CA TYR A 42 1.90 -20.64 -24.95
C TYR A 42 1.69 -21.66 -26.09
N GLN A 43 1.30 -21.22 -27.29
CA GLN A 43 1.14 -22.12 -28.44
C GLN A 43 2.47 -22.55 -29.09
N VAL A 44 3.56 -21.81 -28.88
CA VAL A 44 4.88 -22.14 -29.47
C VAL A 44 5.55 -23.27 -28.68
N VAL A 45 5.30 -23.37 -27.37
CA VAL A 45 5.97 -24.32 -26.47
C VAL A 45 5.38 -25.74 -26.56
N THR A 46 4.12 -25.88 -26.99
CA THR A 46 3.43 -27.18 -27.08
C THR A 46 3.65 -27.89 -28.41
N ASN A 47 4.20 -27.22 -29.42
CA ASN A 47 4.45 -27.83 -30.73
C ASN A 47 5.78 -28.63 -30.72
N PRO A 48 5.75 -29.95 -30.97
CA PRO A 48 6.94 -30.81 -30.85
C PRO A 48 8.06 -30.44 -31.85
N VAL A 49 7.72 -29.84 -32.99
CA VAL A 49 8.70 -29.40 -34.00
C VAL A 49 9.51 -28.22 -33.48
N TRP A 50 8.83 -27.22 -32.88
CA TRP A 50 9.48 -26.06 -32.29
C TRP A 50 10.32 -26.43 -31.06
N ARG A 51 9.88 -27.41 -30.29
CA ARG A 51 10.63 -27.91 -29.13
C ARG A 51 11.95 -28.56 -29.55
N GLN A 52 11.97 -29.36 -30.62
CA GLN A 52 13.22 -29.92 -31.15
C GLN A 52 14.14 -28.85 -31.76
N LEU A 53 13.57 -27.84 -32.43
CA LEU A 53 14.34 -26.74 -33.00
C LEU A 53 15.03 -25.89 -31.91
N LEU A 54 14.28 -25.54 -30.85
CA LEU A 54 14.80 -24.85 -29.67
C LEU A 54 15.89 -25.65 -28.97
N PHE A 55 15.72 -26.96 -28.81
CA PHE A 55 16.74 -27.82 -28.23
C PHE A 55 18.02 -27.84 -29.07
N ARG A 56 17.91 -27.92 -30.39
CA ARG A 56 19.09 -27.88 -31.27
C ARG A 56 19.80 -26.53 -31.25
N LEU A 57 19.07 -25.43 -31.14
CA LEU A 57 19.64 -24.09 -31.00
C LEU A 57 20.31 -23.88 -29.63
N LEU A 58 19.72 -24.41 -28.56
CA LEU A 58 20.26 -24.32 -27.20
C LEU A 58 21.49 -25.21 -26.96
N VAL A 59 21.67 -26.27 -27.73
CA VAL A 59 22.83 -27.18 -27.60
C VAL A 59 24.01 -26.74 -28.49
N MET A 60 23.86 -25.70 -29.31
CA MET A 60 24.98 -25.14 -30.07
C MET A 60 25.91 -24.34 -29.14
N PRO A 61 27.17 -24.77 -28.94
CA PRO A 61 28.10 -24.12 -28.00
C PRO A 61 28.40 -22.66 -28.37
N GLN A 62 28.19 -22.30 -29.64
CA GLN A 62 28.38 -20.95 -30.16
C GLN A 62 27.31 -19.95 -29.68
N VAL A 63 26.17 -20.44 -29.15
CA VAL A 63 25.06 -19.61 -28.65
C VAL A 63 25.04 -19.54 -27.12
N ILE A 64 25.45 -20.61 -26.42
CA ILE A 64 25.44 -20.68 -24.95
C ILE A 64 26.48 -19.73 -24.33
N ALA A 65 27.70 -19.71 -24.88
CA ALA A 65 28.80 -18.90 -24.34
C ALA A 65 28.49 -17.39 -24.29
N PRO A 66 27.99 -16.73 -25.37
CA PRO A 66 27.68 -15.30 -25.32
C PRO A 66 26.47 -14.99 -24.41
N LEU A 67 25.50 -15.90 -24.29
CA LEU A 67 24.36 -15.73 -23.39
C LEU A 67 24.76 -15.79 -21.92
N ALA A 68 25.63 -16.74 -21.54
CA ALA A 68 26.14 -16.84 -20.18
C ALA A 68 26.93 -15.60 -19.76
N VAL A 69 27.74 -15.05 -20.68
CA VAL A 69 28.48 -13.79 -20.46
C VAL A 69 27.53 -12.61 -20.31
N ALA A 70 26.50 -12.49 -21.17
CA ALA A 70 25.53 -11.42 -21.09
C ALA A 70 24.76 -11.44 -19.76
N VAL A 71 24.29 -12.61 -19.31
CA VAL A 71 23.61 -12.77 -18.02
C VAL A 71 24.55 -12.44 -16.86
N GLY A 72 25.81 -12.90 -16.92
CA GLY A 72 26.82 -12.57 -15.91
C GLY A 72 27.05 -11.06 -15.78
N ILE A 73 27.19 -10.34 -16.90
CA ILE A 73 27.36 -8.88 -16.91
C ILE A 73 26.12 -8.19 -16.32
N SER A 74 24.91 -8.63 -16.68
CA SER A 74 23.68 -8.05 -16.13
C SER A 74 23.58 -8.21 -14.61
N VAL A 75 23.92 -9.38 -14.07
CA VAL A 75 23.90 -9.62 -12.62
C VAL A 75 24.93 -8.74 -11.90
N VAL A 76 26.14 -8.61 -12.45
CA VAL A 76 27.19 -7.76 -11.87
C VAL A 76 26.76 -6.30 -11.84
N LEU A 77 26.15 -5.78 -12.90
CA LEU A 77 25.63 -4.40 -12.93
C LEU A 77 24.54 -4.15 -11.89
N ILE A 78 23.64 -5.13 -11.67
CA ILE A 78 22.60 -5.04 -10.64
C ILE A 78 23.23 -4.98 -9.24
N ILE A 79 24.25 -5.80 -8.97
CA ILE A 79 24.94 -5.78 -7.68
C ILE A 79 25.66 -4.44 -7.46
N ILE A 80 26.38 -3.93 -8.47
CA ILE A 80 27.10 -2.64 -8.35
C ILE A 80 26.12 -1.48 -8.09
N THR A 81 25.01 -1.43 -8.84
CA THR A 81 23.99 -0.39 -8.63
C THR A 81 23.31 -0.49 -7.27
N TYR A 82 23.11 -1.70 -6.75
CA TYR A 82 22.59 -1.91 -5.41
C TYR A 82 23.56 -1.42 -4.32
N GLN A 83 24.85 -1.76 -4.44
CA GLN A 83 25.89 -1.32 -3.50
C GLN A 83 26.06 0.20 -3.50
N LEU A 84 26.09 0.84 -4.68
CA LEU A 84 26.12 2.31 -4.81
C LEU A 84 24.91 2.98 -4.16
N ARG A 85 23.72 2.36 -4.24
CA ARG A 85 22.53 2.91 -3.61
C ARG A 85 22.59 2.82 -2.09
N GLN A 86 23.18 1.76 -1.52
CA GLN A 86 23.33 1.65 -0.08
C GLN A 86 24.31 2.68 0.48
N THR A 87 25.46 2.90 -0.17
CA THR A 87 26.45 3.89 0.30
C THR A 87 25.93 5.33 0.22
N MET A 88 25.10 5.66 -0.77
CA MET A 88 24.45 6.98 -0.83
C MET A 88 23.39 7.19 0.27
N MET A 89 22.75 6.12 0.78
CA MET A 89 21.82 6.25 1.91
C MET A 89 22.56 6.45 3.24
N GLU A 90 23.73 5.83 3.42
CA GLU A 90 24.58 6.05 4.59
C GLU A 90 25.20 7.45 4.60
N ALA A 91 25.64 7.97 3.44
CA ALA A 91 26.19 9.32 3.32
C ALA A 91 25.17 10.45 3.60
N GLN A 92 23.86 10.18 3.56
CA GLN A 92 22.82 11.12 3.99
C GLN A 92 22.63 11.13 5.52
N LEU A 93 23.11 10.09 6.23
CA LEU A 93 23.01 10.00 7.68
C LEU A 93 24.18 10.68 8.41
N GLU A 94 25.34 10.76 7.77
CA GLU A 94 26.54 11.43 8.33
C GLU A 94 26.73 12.83 7.72
N SER A 95 25.83 13.76 8.04
CA SER A 95 26.16 15.18 7.96
C SER A 95 26.48 15.70 9.37
N PRO A 96 27.77 15.94 9.70
CA PRO A 96 28.15 16.43 11.01
C PRO A 96 27.98 17.96 11.09
N GLY A 97 27.43 18.41 12.22
CA GLY A 97 27.86 19.65 12.86
C GLY A 97 27.53 20.97 12.16
N GLY A 98 26.25 21.34 12.17
CA GLY A 98 25.83 22.74 12.09
C GLY A 98 24.92 23.05 13.28
N GLU A 99 25.49 23.18 14.47
CA GLU A 99 24.82 23.78 15.64
C GLU A 99 24.68 25.31 15.46
N ASP A 100 24.19 25.75 14.30
CA ASP A 100 24.03 27.17 13.96
C ASP A 100 22.58 27.58 14.19
N GLU A 101 22.26 27.98 15.42
CA GLU A 101 21.10 28.80 15.86
C GLU A 101 19.66 28.33 15.50
N ARG A 102 19.46 27.43 14.52
CA ARG A 102 18.20 26.80 14.11
C ARG A 102 17.65 25.84 15.16
N CYS A 103 18.46 25.40 16.12
CA CYS A 103 18.05 24.56 17.23
C CYS A 103 17.20 25.28 18.30
N LYS A 104 17.00 26.60 18.21
CA LYS A 104 16.17 27.33 19.20
C LYS A 104 14.68 27.40 18.85
N GLU A 105 14.32 27.28 17.57
CA GLU A 105 12.91 27.26 17.16
C GLU A 105 12.44 25.82 16.98
N ASN A 106 11.72 25.30 17.97
CA ASN A 106 11.02 24.02 17.89
C ASN A 106 9.51 24.26 17.84
N CYS A 107 8.74 23.20 17.60
CA CYS A 107 7.29 23.28 17.59
C CYS A 107 6.68 23.87 18.86
N ALA A 108 7.28 23.61 20.02
CA ALA A 108 6.77 24.10 21.29
C ALA A 108 6.92 25.62 21.41
N THR A 109 8.00 26.20 20.88
CA THR A 109 8.25 27.65 20.92
C THR A 109 7.54 28.38 19.78
N LYS A 110 7.58 27.86 18.56
CA LYS A 110 7.01 28.53 17.36
C LYS A 110 5.50 28.36 17.23
N TYR A 111 4.98 27.21 17.63
CA TYR A 111 3.56 26.83 17.47
C TYR A 111 2.99 26.24 18.76
N PRO A 112 2.97 26.99 19.87
CA PRO A 112 2.61 26.47 21.20
C PRO A 112 1.17 25.95 21.28
N THR A 113 0.30 26.42 20.39
CA THR A 113 -1.09 25.96 20.30
C THR A 113 -1.25 24.71 19.43
N TYR A 114 -0.22 24.19 18.78
CA TYR A 114 -0.33 23.03 17.90
C TYR A 114 0.13 21.77 18.61
N TRP A 115 -0.59 20.67 18.39
CA TRP A 115 -0.15 19.36 18.86
C TRP A 115 1.20 19.01 18.24
N LYS A 116 2.16 18.53 19.04
CA LYS A 116 3.36 17.89 18.46
C LYS A 116 2.92 16.62 17.73
N GLY A 117 3.31 16.45 16.47
CA GLY A 117 2.82 15.38 15.60
C GLY A 117 2.97 13.98 16.19
N GLY A 118 4.11 13.68 16.82
CA GLY A 118 4.35 12.41 17.50
C GLY A 118 3.48 12.20 18.76
N VAL A 119 3.15 13.27 19.48
CA VAL A 119 2.24 13.20 20.64
C VAL A 119 0.81 12.95 20.18
N LEU A 120 0.38 13.63 19.10
CA LEU A 120 -0.95 13.42 18.53
C LEU A 120 -1.16 11.95 18.12
N THR A 121 -0.19 11.36 17.42
CA THR A 121 -0.29 9.97 16.95
C THR A 121 -0.16 8.93 18.06
N SER A 122 0.56 9.22 19.14
CA SER A 122 0.70 8.30 20.27
C SER A 122 -0.53 8.30 21.19
N GLN A 123 -1.07 9.49 21.51
CA GLN A 123 -2.27 9.61 22.34
C GLN A 123 -3.56 9.31 21.56
N TYR A 124 -3.58 9.56 20.25
CA TYR A 124 -4.72 9.32 19.37
C TYR A 124 -4.27 8.53 18.13
N PRO A 125 -4.05 7.20 18.26
CA PRO A 125 -3.54 6.36 17.17
C PRO A 125 -4.38 6.36 15.89
N SER A 126 -5.65 6.74 16.00
CA SER A 126 -6.55 6.87 14.85
C SER A 126 -6.13 7.98 13.88
N TYR A 127 -5.39 9.01 14.33
CA TYR A 127 -4.86 10.11 13.51
C TYR A 127 -3.58 9.74 12.74
N ARG A 128 -3.58 8.55 12.12
CA ARG A 128 -2.40 7.97 11.46
C ARG A 128 -2.12 8.52 10.07
N TYR A 129 -3.14 8.99 9.34
CA TYR A 129 -3.00 9.36 7.93
C TYR A 129 -2.35 10.73 7.78
N ALA A 130 -1.35 10.84 6.89
CA ALA A 130 -0.59 12.06 6.65
C ALA A 130 -1.24 13.01 5.62
N SER A 131 -2.25 12.55 4.89
CA SER A 131 -2.92 13.33 3.84
C SER A 131 -4.41 12.99 3.73
N GLU A 132 -5.18 13.94 3.21
CA GLU A 132 -6.60 13.76 2.89
C GLU A 132 -6.80 12.63 1.87
N PHE A 133 -5.88 12.51 0.90
CA PHE A 133 -5.91 11.46 -0.11
C PHE A 133 -5.75 10.06 0.51
N ALA A 134 -4.80 9.88 1.44
CA ALA A 134 -4.57 8.59 2.07
C ALA A 134 -5.77 8.11 2.89
N VAL A 135 -6.40 9.01 3.65
CA VAL A 135 -7.59 8.66 4.45
C VAL A 135 -8.83 8.46 3.57
N LYS A 136 -8.95 9.21 2.46
CA LYS A 136 -10.00 8.99 1.48
C LYS A 136 -9.89 7.59 0.85
N ASN A 137 -8.70 7.21 0.38
CA ASN A 137 -8.50 5.90 -0.25
C ASN A 137 -8.78 4.75 0.72
N GLU A 138 -8.38 4.90 1.98
CA GLU A 138 -8.74 3.93 3.00
C GLU A 138 -10.26 3.84 3.18
N LEU A 139 -10.94 4.99 3.25
CA LEU A 139 -12.38 5.02 3.42
C LEU A 139 -13.09 4.33 2.23
N GLU A 140 -12.62 4.54 1.00
CA GLU A 140 -13.10 3.85 -0.20
C GLU A 140 -12.83 2.34 -0.13
N ALA A 141 -11.64 1.94 0.31
CA ALA A 141 -11.25 0.52 0.45
C ALA A 141 -12.09 -0.22 1.49
N ILE A 142 -12.37 0.40 2.65
CA ILE A 142 -13.20 -0.19 3.72
C ILE A 142 -14.65 -0.35 3.27
N THR A 143 -15.16 0.61 2.48
CA THR A 143 -16.59 0.70 2.15
C THR A 143 -16.95 0.09 0.79
N GLY A 144 -15.95 -0.23 -0.03
CA GLY A 144 -16.12 -0.71 -1.40
C GLY A 144 -16.58 0.36 -2.39
N CYS A 145 -16.75 1.62 -1.97
CA CYS A 145 -17.27 2.67 -2.86
C CYS A 145 -16.15 3.49 -3.48
N ILE A 146 -15.96 3.32 -4.79
CA ILE A 146 -14.99 4.09 -5.57
C ILE A 146 -15.59 5.45 -5.92
N GLY A 147 -14.82 6.53 -5.75
CA GLY A 147 -15.22 7.87 -6.16
C GLY A 147 -15.91 8.66 -5.04
N ALA A 148 -15.46 8.49 -3.81
CA ALA A 148 -15.86 9.31 -2.67
C ALA A 148 -15.60 10.79 -2.95
N LYS A 149 -16.63 11.61 -2.73
CA LYS A 149 -16.59 13.07 -2.87
C LYS A 149 -16.77 13.72 -1.51
N LYS A 150 -15.99 14.77 -1.28
CA LYS A 150 -16.15 15.65 -0.13
C LYS A 150 -17.45 16.44 -0.28
N LYS A 151 -18.37 16.30 0.68
CA LYS A 151 -19.64 17.03 0.70
C LYS A 151 -19.54 18.29 1.53
N ASN A 152 -19.14 18.14 2.79
CA ASN A 152 -19.05 19.23 3.76
C ASN A 152 -17.71 19.21 4.48
N GLU A 153 -17.20 20.39 4.80
CA GLU A 153 -16.12 20.59 5.77
C GLU A 153 -16.61 21.55 6.84
N VAL A 154 -16.59 21.10 8.08
CA VAL A 154 -17.02 21.89 9.24
C VAL A 154 -15.92 21.87 10.29
N SER A 155 -15.94 22.82 11.22
CA SER A 155 -14.98 22.80 12.33
C SER A 155 -15.20 21.55 13.19
N ALA A 156 -14.11 20.95 13.67
CA ALA A 156 -14.19 19.76 14.50
C ALA A 156 -14.87 20.10 15.83
N ILE A 157 -16.00 19.46 16.14
CA ILE A 157 -16.70 19.68 17.43
C ILE A 157 -16.28 18.60 18.45
N LYS A 158 -15.67 17.50 17.97
CA LYS A 158 -15.19 16.38 18.78
C LYS A 158 -13.78 15.99 18.37
N GLY A 159 -13.00 15.46 19.33
CA GLY A 159 -11.64 14.95 19.13
C GLY A 159 -10.54 15.80 19.79
N PRO A 160 -9.26 15.54 19.47
CA PRO A 160 -8.12 16.25 20.07
C PRO A 160 -8.01 17.72 19.65
N CYS A 161 -8.53 18.07 18.47
CA CYS A 161 -8.51 19.43 17.92
C CYS A 161 -9.93 20.02 17.80
N SER A 162 -10.81 19.71 18.75
CA SER A 162 -12.17 20.28 18.73
C SER A 162 -12.16 21.77 19.08
N VAL A 163 -13.07 22.53 18.45
CA VAL A 163 -13.32 23.93 18.80
C VAL A 163 -13.64 24.05 20.29
N GLY A 164 -13.03 25.03 20.97
CA GLY A 164 -13.26 25.31 22.38
C GLY A 164 -12.33 24.57 23.34
N LYS A 165 -11.42 23.71 22.86
CA LYS A 165 -10.34 23.19 23.72
C LYS A 165 -9.29 24.28 23.94
N PRO A 166 -8.99 24.65 25.20
CA PRO A 166 -7.93 25.61 25.47
C PRO A 166 -6.59 25.06 25.00
N SER A 167 -5.75 25.95 24.45
CA SER A 167 -4.36 25.66 24.08
C SER A 167 -4.13 24.70 22.90
N THR A 168 -5.17 24.38 22.11
CA THR A 168 -5.01 23.56 20.90
C THR A 168 -5.66 24.21 19.68
N ALA A 169 -4.94 24.24 18.55
CA ALA A 169 -5.43 24.73 17.28
C ALA A 169 -6.60 23.85 16.81
N SER A 170 -7.70 24.52 16.46
CA SER A 170 -8.91 23.86 15.98
C SER A 170 -8.67 23.13 14.65
N GLY A 171 -9.21 21.93 14.53
CA GLY A 171 -9.22 21.16 13.30
C GLY A 171 -10.57 21.17 12.60
N THR A 172 -10.72 20.30 11.60
CA THR A 172 -11.94 20.18 10.78
C THR A 172 -12.46 18.75 10.74
N HIS A 173 -13.75 18.60 10.50
CA HIS A 173 -14.41 17.36 10.15
C HIS A 173 -14.88 17.43 8.70
N ILE A 174 -14.50 16.43 7.93
CA ILE A 174 -14.81 16.31 6.50
C ILE A 174 -15.78 15.16 6.33
N VAL A 175 -16.92 15.40 5.68
CA VAL A 175 -17.90 14.37 5.35
C VAL A 175 -17.69 13.90 3.92
N TYR A 176 -17.52 12.59 3.75
CA TYR A 176 -17.45 11.96 2.44
C TYR A 176 -18.77 11.28 2.09
N MET A 177 -19.15 11.42 0.83
CA MET A 177 -20.32 10.80 0.24
C MET A 177 -19.88 10.01 -0.99
N CYS A 178 -20.60 8.94 -1.30
CA CYS A 178 -20.42 8.19 -2.52
C CYS A 178 -21.79 7.86 -3.10
N GLN A 179 -22.04 8.25 -4.36
CA GLN A 179 -23.34 8.06 -5.03
C GLN A 179 -24.55 8.55 -4.20
N GLY A 180 -24.40 9.67 -3.48
CA GLY A 180 -25.46 10.21 -2.62
C GLY A 180 -25.61 9.54 -1.25
N ASN A 181 -24.88 8.47 -0.97
CA ASN A 181 -24.84 7.81 0.33
C ASN A 181 -23.72 8.35 1.22
N TYR A 182 -23.98 8.46 2.53
CA TYR A 182 -22.97 8.84 3.50
C TYR A 182 -21.94 7.71 3.66
N LEU A 183 -20.68 8.03 3.37
CA LEU A 183 -19.57 7.08 3.40
C LEU A 183 -18.88 7.08 4.75
N GLY A 184 -18.71 8.27 5.34
CA GLY A 184 -18.05 8.44 6.61
C GLY A 184 -17.67 9.89 6.89
N SER A 185 -17.15 10.13 8.08
CA SER A 185 -16.53 11.40 8.47
C SER A 185 -15.08 11.20 8.83
N VAL A 186 -14.26 12.14 8.40
CA VAL A 186 -12.83 12.21 8.63
C VAL A 186 -12.53 13.42 9.49
N GLY A 187 -11.81 13.21 10.59
CA GLY A 187 -11.28 14.29 11.42
C GLY A 187 -9.90 14.68 10.92
N CYS A 188 -9.66 15.97 10.76
CA CYS A 188 -8.38 16.56 10.41
C CYS A 188 -7.91 17.43 11.57
N CYS A 189 -6.76 17.11 12.15
CA CYS A 189 -6.13 17.93 13.16
C CYS A 189 -4.82 18.52 12.64
N PRO A 190 -4.62 19.85 12.80
CA PRO A 190 -3.32 20.43 12.57
C PRO A 190 -2.36 20.02 13.70
N CYS A 191 -1.12 19.72 13.34
CA CYS A 191 -0.05 19.38 14.26
C CYS A 191 1.25 20.03 13.79
N CYS A 192 2.16 20.32 14.71
CA CYS A 192 3.49 20.76 14.36
C CYS A 192 4.47 19.57 14.34
N GLN A 193 5.36 19.55 13.35
CA GLN A 193 6.45 18.61 13.25
C GLN A 193 7.78 19.35 13.07
N ASP A 194 8.74 19.04 13.93
CA ASP A 194 10.12 19.51 13.81
C ASP A 194 10.77 18.80 12.60
N THR A 195 11.35 19.56 11.67
CA THR A 195 12.05 19.04 10.50
C THR A 195 13.45 19.65 10.39
N LEU A 196 14.32 19.08 9.55
CA LEU A 196 15.66 19.64 9.28
C LEU A 196 15.61 21.08 8.73
N LYS A 197 14.48 21.48 8.11
CA LYS A 197 14.25 22.84 7.61
C LYS A 197 13.60 23.77 8.66
N GLY A 198 13.33 23.27 9.86
CA GLY A 198 12.61 23.96 10.93
C GLY A 198 11.22 23.36 11.22
N PRO A 199 10.54 23.86 12.27
CA PRO A 199 9.19 23.42 12.63
C PRO A 199 8.19 23.78 11.53
N SER A 200 7.35 22.83 11.18
CA SER A 200 6.34 22.99 10.12
C SER A 200 4.97 22.50 10.59
N ILE A 201 3.92 23.23 10.21
CA ILE A 201 2.55 22.78 10.45
C ILE A 201 2.20 21.72 9.40
N LYS A 202 1.74 20.58 9.87
CA LYS A 202 1.22 19.46 9.09
C LYS A 202 -0.21 19.17 9.53
N LYS A 203 -0.91 18.37 8.74
CA LYS A 203 -2.24 17.86 9.08
C LYS A 203 -2.17 16.36 9.27
N ARG A 204 -2.91 15.86 10.25
CA ARG A 204 -3.13 14.43 10.46
C ARG A 204 -4.61 14.15 10.37
N PHE A 205 -4.93 13.02 9.76
CA PHE A 205 -6.30 12.64 9.48
C PHE A 205 -6.64 11.33 10.17
N SER A 206 -7.90 11.18 10.55
CA SER A 206 -8.48 9.99 11.17
C SER A 206 -9.86 9.75 10.59
N ILE A 207 -10.23 8.49 10.35
CA ILE A 207 -11.65 8.15 10.17
C ILE A 207 -12.31 8.22 11.55
N ILE A 208 -13.37 9.01 11.69
CA ILE A 208 -14.08 9.22 12.97
C ILE A 208 -15.36 8.38 13.01
N ARG A 209 -16.03 8.25 11.86
CA ARG A 209 -17.24 7.46 11.73
C ARG A 209 -17.32 6.87 10.33
N LEU A 210 -17.66 5.58 10.26
CA LEU A 210 -18.02 4.92 9.01
C LEU A 210 -19.53 5.04 8.76
N GLY A 211 -19.91 5.15 7.49
CA GLY A 211 -21.29 5.03 7.05
C GLY A 211 -21.78 3.59 7.19
N GLY A 212 -23.03 3.43 7.62
CA GLY A 212 -23.60 2.11 7.94
C GLY A 212 -24.03 1.28 6.72
N LYS A 213 -23.90 1.79 5.49
CA LYS A 213 -24.25 1.05 4.27
C LYS A 213 -22.99 0.88 3.42
N MET A 214 -22.49 -0.36 3.37
CA MET A 214 -21.49 -0.75 2.37
C MET A 214 -22.14 -0.68 0.99
N CYS A 215 -21.46 -0.07 0.03
CA CYS A 215 -21.90 -0.10 -1.36
C CYS A 215 -21.60 -1.50 -1.88
N ARG A 216 -22.65 -2.25 -2.20
CA ARG A 216 -22.52 -3.52 -2.95
C ARG A 216 -22.58 -3.23 -4.43
#